data_AF-K2G9H1-F1
#
_entry.id   AF-K2G9H1-F1
#
_cell.length_a   1.000
_cell.length_b   1.000
_cell.length_c   1.000
_cell.angle_alpha   90.00
_cell.angle_beta   90.00
_cell.angle_gamma   90.00
#
_symmetry.space_group_name_H-M   'P 1'
#
loop_
_entity.id
_entity.type
_entity.pdbx_description
1 polymer ?
#
loop_
_entity_poly.entity_id
_entity_poly.type
_entity_poly.pdbx_seq_one_letter_code
_entity_poly.pdbx_strand_id
1 'polypeptide(L)'
;MVRAKPFVMGIVSGSAAGALYVLFSTPSSGQEFRSNAVSKSKELNSLLSRTGQEGKQFTNQITETSKETLSLIRHLSEDISSSVEGWKQTIAPHQKEIQKYLEQIEENLADLEEKAKQHRTSGNEETPRN
;
A
#
# COMPACT_ATOMS: atom_id res chain seq x y z
N MET A 1 -8.66 14.35 7.69
CA MET A 1 -10.10 14.68 7.59
C MET A 1 -10.66 14.08 6.31
N VAL A 2 -11.60 13.14 6.40
CA VAL A 2 -12.32 12.61 5.24
C VAL A 2 -13.17 13.75 4.64
N ARG A 3 -13.02 14.04 3.35
CA ARG A 3 -13.79 15.10 2.69
C ARG A 3 -15.22 14.62 2.46
N ALA A 4 -16.13 14.95 3.37
CA ALA A 4 -17.54 14.54 3.30
C ALA A 4 -18.27 15.08 2.06
N LYS A 5 -17.91 16.27 1.58
CA LYS A 5 -18.53 16.91 0.39
C LYS A 5 -18.45 16.07 -0.90
N PRO A 6 -17.27 15.63 -1.39
CA PRO A 6 -17.19 14.82 -2.60
C PRO A 6 -17.84 13.44 -2.44
N PHE A 7 -17.80 12.87 -1.23
CA PHE A 7 -18.48 11.59 -0.96
C PHE A 7 -20.00 11.70 -1.08
N VAL A 8 -20.60 12.73 -0.45
CA VAL A 8 -22.04 13.00 -0.56
C VAL A 8 -22.43 13.29 -2.01
N MET A 9 -21.61 14.03 -2.74
CA MET A 9 -21.85 14.33 -4.15
C MET A 9 -21.87 13.06 -5.02
N GLY A 10 -20.99 12.11 -4.76
CA GLY A 10 -20.98 10.80 -5.42
C GLY A 10 -22.24 9.96 -5.13
N ILE A 11 -22.73 9.99 -3.89
CA ILE A 11 -24.00 9.33 -3.52
C ILE A 11 -25.17 9.96 -4.29
N VAL A 12 -25.24 11.29 -4.37
CA VAL A 12 -26.32 12.00 -5.07
C VAL A 12 -26.26 11.71 -6.57
N SER A 13 -25.10 11.84 -7.21
CA SER A 13 -24.98 11.59 -8.65
C SER A 13 -25.26 10.13 -9.00
N GLY A 14 -24.78 9.18 -8.19
CA GLY A 14 -25.00 7.75 -8.40
C GLY A 14 -26.46 7.34 -8.20
N SER A 15 -27.11 7.83 -7.14
CA SER A 15 -28.54 7.55 -6.90
C SER A 15 -29.44 8.15 -7.97
N ALA A 16 -29.15 9.36 -8.45
CA ALA A 16 -29.90 9.99 -9.54
C ALA A 16 -29.79 9.17 -10.85
N ALA A 17 -28.56 8.83 -11.27
CA ALA A 17 -28.34 8.04 -12.48
C ALA A 17 -28.97 6.64 -12.38
N GLY A 18 -28.86 5.98 -11.22
CA GLY A 18 -29.45 4.67 -10.97
C GLY A 18 -30.98 4.70 -10.98
N ALA A 19 -31.61 5.70 -10.36
CA ALA A 19 -33.07 5.85 -10.35
C ALA A 19 -33.62 6.02 -11.77
N LEU A 20 -32.96 6.85 -12.59
CA LEU A 20 -33.34 7.04 -13.99
C LEU A 20 -33.19 5.74 -14.79
N TYR A 21 -32.10 5.01 -14.60
CA TYR A 21 -31.88 3.73 -15.27
C TYR A 21 -32.94 2.68 -14.88
N VAL A 22 -33.27 2.57 -13.59
CA VAL A 22 -34.31 1.66 -13.11
C VAL A 22 -35.66 2.04 -13.69
N LEU A 23 -36.04 3.33 -13.69
CA LEU A 23 -37.30 3.78 -14.28
C LEU A 23 -37.37 3.51 -15.80
N PHE A 24 -36.25 3.67 -16.51
CA PHE A 24 -36.19 3.43 -17.95
C PHE A 24 -36.18 1.94 -18.33
N SER A 25 -35.53 1.11 -17.52
CA SER A 25 -35.27 -0.30 -17.82
C SER A 25 -36.28 -1.28 -17.20
N THR A 26 -37.16 -0.81 -16.30
CA THR A 26 -38.18 -1.67 -15.68
C THR A 26 -39.31 -2.00 -16.69
N PRO A 27 -39.54 -3.28 -17.04
CA PRO A 27 -40.52 -3.69 -18.06
C PRO A 27 -41.96 -3.83 -17.53
N SER A 28 -42.29 -3.28 -16.35
CA SER A 28 -43.59 -3.48 -15.66
C SER A 28 -44.51 -2.27 -15.82
N SER A 29 -45.82 -2.52 -15.87
CA SER A 29 -46.81 -1.45 -15.97
C SER A 29 -46.82 -0.56 -14.72
N GLY A 30 -47.13 0.74 -14.87
CA GLY A 30 -47.08 1.68 -13.75
C GLY A 30 -47.98 1.31 -12.56
N GLN A 31 -49.08 0.59 -12.80
CA GLN A 31 -49.97 0.09 -11.75
C GLN A 31 -49.33 -1.05 -10.95
N GLU A 32 -48.69 -2.00 -11.63
CA GLU A 32 -47.96 -3.10 -11.00
C GLU A 32 -46.72 -2.59 -10.26
N PHE A 33 -45.97 -1.65 -10.84
CA PHE A 33 -44.81 -1.05 -10.19
C PHE A 33 -45.18 -0.37 -8.87
N ARG A 34 -46.28 0.41 -8.84
CA ARG A 34 -46.74 1.06 -7.61
C ARG A 34 -47.20 0.03 -6.57
N SER A 35 -47.94 -1.00 -6.98
CA SER A 35 -48.39 -2.07 -6.09
C SER A 35 -47.19 -2.83 -5.47
N ASN A 36 -46.22 -3.20 -6.30
CA ASN A 36 -45.00 -3.88 -5.88
C ASN A 36 -44.09 -2.99 -5.02
N ALA A 37 -43.97 -1.70 -5.35
CA ALA A 37 -43.19 -0.76 -4.55
C ALA A 37 -43.77 -0.59 -3.14
N VAL A 38 -45.10 -0.53 -3.00
CA VAL A 38 -45.76 -0.45 -1.69
C VAL A 38 -45.56 -1.74 -0.89
N SER A 39 -45.70 -2.92 -1.50
CA SER A 39 -45.50 -4.18 -0.76
C SER A 39 -44.03 -4.36 -0.34
N LYS A 40 -43.09 -4.12 -1.26
CA LYS A 40 -41.66 -4.28 -1.02
C LYS A 40 -41.10 -3.25 -0.06
N SER A 41 -41.59 -2.01 -0.08
CA SER A 41 -41.18 -1.00 0.90
C SER A 41 -41.64 -1.35 2.31
N LYS A 42 -42.83 -1.94 2.47
CA LYS A 42 -43.31 -2.43 3.77
C LYS A 42 -42.47 -3.59 4.28
N GLU A 43 -42.10 -4.51 3.39
CA GLU A 43 -41.18 -5.62 3.68
C GLU A 43 -39.79 -5.11 4.07
N LEU A 44 -39.19 -4.20 3.29
CA LEU A 44 -37.91 -3.56 3.62
C LEU A 44 -37.94 -2.85 4.97
N ASN A 45 -38.99 -2.10 5.27
CA ASN A 45 -39.12 -1.45 6.57
C ASN A 45 -39.13 -2.47 7.71
N SER A 46 -39.83 -3.58 7.54
CA SER A 46 -39.86 -4.65 8.54
C SER A 46 -38.49 -5.32 8.72
N LEU A 47 -37.75 -5.52 7.62
CA LEU A 47 -36.39 -6.09 7.64
C LEU A 47 -35.40 -5.11 8.28
N LEU A 48 -35.42 -3.84 7.90
CA LEU A 48 -34.57 -2.80 8.48
C LEU A 48 -34.86 -2.58 9.97
N SER A 49 -36.11 -2.68 10.40
CA SER A 49 -36.48 -2.58 11.81
C SER A 49 -35.90 -3.74 12.62
N ARG A 50 -35.93 -4.97 12.07
CA ARG A 50 -35.36 -6.17 12.69
C ARG A 50 -33.82 -6.12 12.69
N THR A 51 -33.21 -5.82 11.55
CA THR A 51 -31.75 -5.65 11.41
C THR A 51 -31.22 -4.49 12.22
N GLY A 52 -31.97 -3.40 12.42
CA GLY A 52 -31.55 -2.31 13.30
C GLY A 52 -31.46 -2.73 14.77
N GLN A 53 -32.30 -3.67 15.20
CA GLN A 53 -32.28 -4.23 16.56
C GLN A 53 -31.14 -5.23 16.75
N GLU A 54 -30.89 -6.08 15.77
CA GLU A 54 -29.77 -7.04 15.75
C GLU A 54 -28.41 -6.33 15.54
N GLY A 55 -28.39 -5.31 14.67
CA GLY A 55 -27.22 -4.50 14.36
C GLY A 55 -26.70 -3.72 15.55
N LYS A 56 -27.57 -3.23 16.44
CA LYS A 56 -27.15 -2.58 17.71
C LYS A 56 -26.35 -3.52 18.62
N GLN A 57 -26.68 -4.81 18.63
CA GLN A 57 -25.93 -5.80 19.40
C GLN A 57 -24.59 -6.11 18.73
N PHE A 58 -24.56 -6.20 17.40
CA PHE A 58 -23.34 -6.44 16.62
C PHE A 58 -22.36 -5.26 16.68
N THR A 59 -22.84 -4.02 16.67
CA THR A 59 -21.99 -2.82 16.80
C THR A 59 -21.33 -2.71 18.17
N ASN A 60 -22.00 -3.14 19.24
CA ASN A 60 -21.42 -3.13 20.59
C ASN A 60 -20.28 -4.15 20.68
N GLN A 61 -20.45 -5.34 20.12
CA GLN A 61 -19.40 -6.38 20.09
C GLN A 61 -18.23 -5.98 19.19
N ILE A 62 -18.51 -5.41 18.02
CA ILE A 62 -17.45 -4.87 17.14
C ILE A 62 -16.65 -3.76 17.82
N THR A 63 -17.29 -2.92 18.64
CA THR A 63 -16.58 -1.83 19.33
C THR A 63 -15.56 -2.37 20.33
N GLU A 64 -15.86 -3.47 21.02
CA GLU A 64 -14.90 -4.12 21.91
C GLU A 64 -13.81 -4.87 21.13
N THR A 65 -14.17 -5.70 20.16
CA THR A 65 -13.20 -6.43 19.32
C THR A 65 -12.29 -5.50 18.50
N SER A 66 -12.82 -4.37 18.01
CA SER A 66 -12.02 -3.39 17.27
C SER A 66 -11.00 -2.70 18.16
N LYS A 67 -11.29 -2.47 19.45
CA LYS A 67 -10.32 -1.91 20.41
C LYS A 67 -9.16 -2.87 20.62
N GLU A 68 -9.44 -4.16 20.79
CA GLU A 68 -8.41 -5.19 20.95
C GLU A 68 -7.55 -5.36 19.68
N THR A 69 -8.18 -5.32 18.51
CA THR A 69 -7.48 -5.39 17.22
C THR A 69 -6.59 -4.16 16.99
N LEU A 70 -7.04 -2.97 17.41
CA LEU A 70 -6.25 -1.74 17.28
C LEU A 70 -5.03 -1.76 18.21
N SER A 71 -5.14 -2.32 19.42
CA SER A 71 -3.98 -2.52 20.31
C SER A 71 -2.97 -3.52 19.76
N LEU A 72 -3.43 -4.62 19.16
CA LEU A 72 -2.56 -5.63 18.52
C LEU A 72 -1.77 -5.03 17.35
N ILE A 73 -2.44 -4.29 16.46
CA ILE A 73 -1.76 -3.63 15.32
C ILE A 73 -0.74 -2.60 15.79
N ARG A 74 -1.05 -1.87 16.87
CA ARG A 74 -0.15 -0.85 17.41
C ARG A 74 1.12 -1.47 18.00
N HIS A 75 1.01 -2.55 18.77
CA HIS A 75 2.16 -3.30 19.28
C HIS A 75 3.00 -3.88 18.14
N LEU A 76 2.38 -4.50 17.14
CA LEU A 76 3.08 -4.99 15.96
C LEU A 76 3.81 -3.87 15.20
N SER A 77 3.23 -2.67 15.12
CA SER A 77 3.88 -1.54 14.47
C SER A 77 5.11 -1.03 15.23
N GLU A 78 5.07 -1.04 16.57
CA GLU A 78 6.21 -0.68 17.41
C GLU A 78 7.35 -1.70 17.27
N ASP A 79 7.02 -3.00 17.24
CA ASP A 79 8.00 -4.08 17.06
C ASP A 79 8.66 -4.07 15.67
N ILE A 80 7.87 -3.78 14.61
CA ILE A 80 8.40 -3.60 13.26
C ILE A 80 9.32 -2.39 13.20
N SER A 81 8.94 -1.28 13.83
CA SER A 81 9.75 -0.06 13.85
C SER A 81 11.09 -0.31 14.54
N SER A 82 11.08 -0.99 15.69
CA SER A 82 12.28 -1.44 16.41
C SER A 82 13.17 -2.35 15.56
N SER A 83 12.58 -3.33 14.87
CA SER A 83 13.34 -4.24 13.99
C SER A 83 14.00 -3.51 12.81
N VAL A 84 13.31 -2.54 12.20
CA VAL A 84 13.85 -1.72 11.11
C VAL A 84 14.99 -0.82 11.60
N GLU A 85 14.86 -0.23 12.79
CA GLU A 85 15.92 0.56 13.41
C GLU A 85 17.16 -0.29 13.72
N GLY A 86 16.97 -1.48 14.29
CA GLY A 86 18.07 -2.43 14.54
C GLY A 86 18.76 -2.88 13.26
N TRP A 87 17.99 -3.15 12.19
CA TRP A 87 18.54 -3.50 10.89
C TRP A 87 19.33 -2.35 10.27
N LYS A 88 18.81 -1.12 10.36
CA LYS A 88 19.50 0.10 9.90
C LYS A 88 20.80 0.33 10.67
N GLN A 89 20.80 0.19 11.99
CA GLN A 89 21.98 0.39 12.82
C GLN A 89 23.06 -0.66 12.55
N THR A 90 22.66 -1.90 12.28
CA THR A 90 23.60 -3.02 12.07
C THR A 90 24.15 -3.05 10.65
N ILE A 91 23.31 -2.84 9.62
CA ILE A 91 23.70 -3.03 8.21
C ILE A 91 24.28 -1.75 7.57
N ALA A 92 23.78 -0.57 7.91
CA ALA A 92 24.26 0.69 7.31
C ALA A 92 25.78 0.95 7.47
N PRO A 93 26.44 0.66 8.61
CA PRO A 93 27.88 0.87 8.71
C PRO A 93 28.68 -0.07 7.80
N HIS A 94 28.27 -1.34 7.67
CA HIS A 94 28.94 -2.30 6.80
C HIS A 94 28.84 -1.94 5.31
N GLN A 95 27.76 -1.26 4.90
CA GLN A 95 27.61 -0.79 3.52
C GLN A 95 28.68 0.27 3.16
N LYS A 96 29.02 1.14 4.10
CA LYS A 96 30.08 2.15 3.94
C LYS A 96 31.47 1.52 3.91
N GLU A 97 31.66 0.49 4.71
CA GLU A 97 32.89 -0.29 4.77
C GLU A 97 33.15 -1.03 3.44
N ILE A 98 32.10 -1.64 2.87
CA ILE A 98 32.15 -2.29 1.55
C ILE A 98 32.53 -1.29 0.45
N GLN A 99 31.95 -0.08 0.45
CA GLN A 99 32.34 0.97 -0.51
C GLN A 99 33.83 1.33 -0.41
N LYS A 100 34.34 1.49 0.82
CA LYS A 100 35.75 1.80 1.06
C LYS A 100 36.68 0.68 0.61
N TYR A 101 36.26 -0.59 0.76
CA TYR A 101 37.01 -1.73 0.25
C TYR A 101 37.02 -1.76 -1.28
N LEU A 102 35.89 -1.42 -1.93
CA LEU A 102 35.82 -1.34 -3.39
C LEU A 102 36.72 -0.24 -3.95
N GLU A 103 36.72 0.96 -3.37
CA GLU A 103 37.63 2.05 -3.78
C GLU A 103 39.11 1.64 -3.68
N GLN A 104 39.50 1.00 -2.57
CA GLN A 104 40.88 0.51 -2.40
C GLN A 104 41.24 -0.57 -3.42
N ILE A 105 40.30 -1.45 -3.80
CA ILE A 105 40.55 -2.44 -4.86
C ILE A 105 40.76 -1.73 -6.19
N GLU A 106 39.94 -0.73 -6.53
CA GLU A 106 40.06 0.06 -7.75
C GLU A 106 41.42 0.76 -7.84
N GLU A 107 41.83 1.41 -6.74
CA GLU A 107 43.09 2.15 -6.66
C GLU A 107 44.31 1.23 -6.79
N ASN A 108 44.28 0.08 -6.11
CA ASN A 108 45.33 -0.93 -6.22
C ASN A 108 45.39 -1.54 -7.62
N LEU A 109 44.24 -1.76 -8.28
CA LEU A 109 44.19 -2.30 -9.63
C LEU A 109 44.77 -1.31 -10.65
N ALA A 110 44.51 -0.02 -10.47
CA ALA A 110 45.07 1.04 -11.30
C ALA A 110 46.61 1.13 -11.16
N ASP A 111 47.14 1.10 -9.93
CA ASP A 111 48.59 1.12 -9.69
C ASP A 111 49.29 -0.12 -10.25
N LEU A 112 48.64 -1.30 -10.18
CA LEU A 112 49.12 -2.52 -10.81
C LEU A 112 49.15 -2.43 -12.34
N GLU A 113 48.13 -1.82 -12.95
CA GLU A 113 48.08 -1.62 -14.41
C GLU A 113 49.16 -0.65 -14.89
N GLU A 114 49.40 0.43 -14.12
CA GLU A 114 50.45 1.41 -14.41
C GLU A 114 51.85 0.79 -14.30
N LYS A 115 52.13 0.05 -13.22
CA LYS A 115 53.39 -0.68 -13.05
C LYS A 115 53.60 -1.72 -14.14
N ALA A 116 52.55 -2.45 -14.53
CA ALA A 116 52.63 -3.42 -15.63
C ALA A 116 52.91 -2.75 -16.99
N LYS A 117 52.37 -1.56 -17.24
CA LYS A 117 52.68 -0.75 -18.43
C LYS A 117 54.12 -0.25 -18.41
N GLN A 118 54.59 0.30 -17.29
CA GLN A 118 55.96 0.79 -17.12
C GLN A 118 57.00 -0.32 -17.32
N HIS A 119 56.74 -1.51 -16.78
CA HIS A 119 57.63 -2.67 -16.94
C HIS A 119 57.68 -3.22 -18.37
N ARG A 120 56.59 -3.05 -19.14
CA ARG A 120 56.57 -3.36 -20.59
C ARG A 120 57.34 -2.34 -21.42
N THR A 121 57.34 -1.06 -21.03
CA THR A 121 58.08 -0.01 -21.75
C THR A 121 59.59 -0.04 -21.46
N SER A 122 60.01 -0.36 -20.23
CA SER A 122 61.44 -0.50 -19.90
C SER A 122 62.10 -1.77 -20.47
N GLY A 123 61.32 -2.79 -20.82
CA GLY A 123 61.83 -4.00 -21.46
C GLY A 123 62.24 -3.83 -22.94
N ASN A 124 61.93 -2.69 -23.55
CA ASN A 124 62.21 -2.42 -24.98
C ASN A 124 63.46 -1.54 -25.22
N GLU A 125 64.16 -1.06 -24.18
CA GLU A 125 65.34 -0.17 -24.33
C GLU A 125 66.71 -0.85 -24.12
N GLU A 126 66.77 -2.10 -23.66
CA GLU A 126 68.05 -2.82 -23.51
C GLU A 126 68.29 -3.81 -24.66
N THR A 127 68.61 -3.31 -25.85
CA THR A 127 69.48 -4.05 -26.77
C THR A 127 70.34 -3.08 -27.59
N PRO A 128 71.60 -2.84 -27.21
CA PRO A 128 72.53 -2.13 -28.09
C PRO A 128 73.00 -3.11 -29.18
N ARG A 129 72.70 -2.82 -30.44
CA ARG A 129 73.39 -3.43 -31.58
C ARG A 129 74.40 -2.42 -32.13
N ASN A 130 75.67 -2.79 -31.94
CA ASN A 130 76.85 -2.62 -32.82
C ASN A 130 77.01 -1.29 -33.57
#